data_AF-A0A2W4QGM8-F1
#
_entry.id   AF-A0A2W4QGM8-F1
#
_cell.length_a   1.000
_cell.length_b   1.000
_cell.length_c   1.000
_cell.angle_alpha   90.00
_cell.angle_beta   90.00
_cell.angle_gamma   90.00
#
_symmetry.space_group_name_H-M   'P 1'
#
loop_
_entity.id
_entity.type
_entity.pdbx_description
1 polymer ?
#
loop_
_entity_poly.entity_id
_entity_poly.type
_entity_poly.pdbx_seq_one_letter_code
_entity_poly.pdbx_strand_id
1 'polypeptide(L)'
;MNPTPVNFRVTSADRTEERLAIEIRGTPAGEAVIRYDSATAIVDARVRLEGFQQMHIALHQFHYELAAELLAFVLDRGAMAQESDGAILYDLGSELQALPLPANHEVGLGYPNSW
;
A
#
# COMPACT_ATOMS: atom_id res chain seq x y z
N MET A 1 -7.01 3.56 18.25
CA MET A 1 -6.49 4.77 17.55
C MET A 1 -7.44 5.06 16.41
N ASN A 2 -7.70 6.34 16.10
CA ASN A 2 -8.41 6.66 14.85
C ASN A 2 -7.48 6.33 13.67
N PRO A 3 -7.97 5.68 12.60
CA PRO A 3 -7.16 5.37 11.43
C PRO A 3 -6.58 6.66 10.83
N THR A 4 -5.31 6.61 10.43
CA THR A 4 -4.70 7.75 9.76
C THR A 4 -5.28 7.86 8.34
N PRO A 5 -5.87 9.00 7.95
CA PRO A 5 -6.44 9.12 6.61
C PRO A 5 -5.32 9.08 5.57
N VAL A 6 -5.39 8.06 4.70
CA VAL A 6 -4.56 7.87 3.51
C VAL A 6 -5.47 7.99 2.29
N ASN A 7 -5.02 8.72 1.27
CA ASN A 7 -5.72 8.81 0.00
C ASN A 7 -4.80 8.38 -1.13
N PHE A 8 -5.37 7.71 -2.12
CA PHE A 8 -4.70 7.39 -3.38
C PHE A 8 -5.32 8.16 -4.52
N ARG A 9 -4.47 8.73 -5.39
CA ARG A 9 -4.89 9.35 -6.64
C ARG A 9 -4.16 8.69 -7.79
N VAL A 10 -4.90 8.09 -8.73
CA VAL A 10 -4.33 7.58 -9.97
C VAL A 10 -3.71 8.75 -10.75
N THR A 11 -2.42 8.67 -11.05
CA THR A 11 -1.67 9.66 -11.83
C THR A 11 -1.43 9.21 -13.27
N SER A 12 -1.36 7.90 -13.49
CA SER A 12 -1.27 7.27 -14.81
C SER A 12 -1.87 5.87 -14.75
N ALA A 13 -2.50 5.42 -15.82
CA ALA A 13 -3.05 4.07 -15.93
C ALA A 13 -2.99 3.58 -17.38
N ASP A 14 -2.50 2.36 -17.58
CA ASP A 14 -2.65 1.61 -18.81
C ASP A 14 -3.25 0.22 -18.55
N ARG A 15 -3.14 -0.72 -19.50
CA ARG A 15 -3.73 -2.06 -19.38
C ARG A 15 -3.02 -2.96 -18.38
N THR A 16 -1.79 -2.63 -18.00
CA THR A 16 -0.88 -3.49 -17.24
C THR A 16 -0.26 -2.77 -16.04
N GLU A 17 -0.35 -1.45 -15.96
CA GLU A 17 0.26 -0.65 -14.90
C GLU A 17 -0.65 0.51 -14.49
N GLU A 18 -0.84 0.68 -13.17
CA GLU A 18 -1.39 1.89 -12.57
C GLU A 18 -0.35 2.55 -11.66
N ARG A 19 -0.23 3.87 -11.75
CA ARG A 19 0.59 4.69 -10.86
C ARG A 19 -0.32 5.53 -9.99
N LEU A 20 -0.06 5.50 -8.69
CA LEU A 20 -0.81 6.21 -7.67
C LEU A 20 0.09 7.23 -6.98
N ALA A 21 -0.43 8.43 -6.74
CA ALA A 21 0.10 9.32 -5.72
C ALA A 21 -0.53 8.96 -4.37
N ILE A 22 0.29 8.92 -3.31
CA ILE A 22 -0.12 8.64 -1.94
C ILE A 22 -0.11 9.96 -1.17
N GLU A 23 -1.24 10.30 -0.56
CA GLU A 23 -1.38 11.45 0.34
C GLU A 23 -1.72 10.95 1.74
N ILE A 24 -1.01 11.47 2.74
CA ILE A 24 -1.25 11.18 4.16
C ILE A 24 -1.73 12.46 4.81
N ARG A 25 -2.93 12.45 5.40
CA ARG A 25 -3.55 13.65 6.02
C ARG A 25 -3.59 14.85 5.07
N GLY A 26 -3.80 14.61 3.77
CA GLY A 26 -3.86 15.64 2.73
C GLY A 26 -2.51 16.17 2.24
N THR A 27 -1.39 15.61 2.73
CA THR A 27 -0.04 15.99 2.31
C THR A 27 0.56 14.92 1.42
N PRO A 28 1.18 15.27 0.27
CA PRO A 28 1.89 14.31 -0.58
C PRO A 28 2.96 13.57 0.20
N ALA A 29 2.85 12.24 0.25
CA ALA A 29 3.74 11.39 1.01
C ALA A 29 4.53 10.44 0.11
N GLY A 30 3.99 10.03 -1.03
CA GLY A 30 4.64 8.98 -1.80
C GLY A 30 3.95 8.63 -3.11
N GLU A 31 4.35 7.49 -3.65
CA GLU A 31 3.78 6.91 -4.86
C GLU A 31 3.69 5.38 -4.73
N ALA A 32 2.76 4.78 -5.45
CA ALA A 32 2.69 3.35 -5.65
C ALA A 32 2.61 3.03 -7.15
N VAL A 33 3.19 1.90 -7.54
CA VAL A 33 3.06 1.31 -8.86
C VAL A 33 2.42 -0.05 -8.68
N ILE A 34 1.29 -0.25 -9.34
CA ILE A 34 0.58 -1.52 -9.38
C ILE A 34 0.76 -2.09 -10.77
N ARG A 35 1.33 -3.29 -10.86
CA ARG A 35 1.53 -4.01 -12.12
C ARG A 35 0.59 -5.20 -12.14
N TYR A 36 -0.28 -5.24 -13.14
CA TYR A 36 -1.30 -6.26 -13.32
C TYR A 36 -0.83 -7.34 -14.30
N ASP A 37 -1.09 -8.59 -13.93
CA ASP A 37 -1.11 -9.74 -14.84
C ASP A 37 -2.56 -10.25 -14.96
N SER A 38 -2.77 -11.23 -15.82
CA SER A 38 -4.03 -11.93 -16.13
C SER A 38 -4.85 -12.40 -14.91
N ALA A 39 -4.23 -12.56 -13.74
CA ALA A 39 -4.93 -12.95 -12.50
C ALA A 39 -4.45 -12.22 -11.23
N THR A 40 -3.29 -11.57 -11.28
CA THR A 40 -2.60 -11.05 -10.08
C THR A 40 -2.19 -9.59 -10.23
N ALA A 41 -1.83 -8.96 -9.11
CA ALA A 41 -1.21 -7.65 -9.11
C ALA A 41 -0.01 -7.60 -8.15
N ILE A 42 1.08 -7.00 -8.62
CA ILE A 42 2.27 -6.70 -7.81
C ILE A 42 2.22 -5.22 -7.45
N VAL A 43 2.36 -4.90 -6.16
CA VAL A 43 2.32 -3.52 -5.66
C VAL A 43 3.66 -3.12 -5.07
N ASP A 44 4.32 -2.14 -5.70
CA ASP A 44 5.50 -1.51 -5.14
C ASP A 44 5.15 -0.08 -4.71
N ALA A 45 5.43 0.28 -3.47
CA ALA A 45 5.15 1.62 -2.96
C ALA A 45 6.37 2.25 -2.32
N ARG A 46 6.49 3.57 -2.43
CA ARG A 46 7.48 4.37 -1.72
C ARG A 46 6.78 5.50 -0.98
N VAL A 47 7.00 5.58 0.33
CA VAL A 47 6.36 6.54 1.22
C VAL A 47 7.42 7.27 2.04
N ARG A 48 7.35 8.60 2.06
CA ARG A 48 8.20 9.47 2.88
C ARG A 48 7.48 9.82 4.18
N LEU A 49 8.12 9.52 5.31
CA LEU A 49 7.55 9.71 6.65
C LEU A 49 8.30 10.76 7.50
N GLU A 50 9.32 11.43 6.96
CA GLU A 50 10.12 12.46 7.66
C GLU A 50 9.24 13.52 8.37
N GLY A 51 8.16 13.97 7.72
CA GLY A 51 7.20 14.94 8.26
C GLY A 51 6.12 14.35 9.19
N PHE A 52 6.14 13.04 9.46
CA PHE A 52 5.09 12.29 10.15
C PHE A 52 5.64 11.48 11.33
N GLN A 53 6.25 12.16 12.30
CA GLN A 53 6.96 11.54 13.43
C GLN A 53 6.18 10.44 14.18
N GLN A 54 4.87 10.61 14.41
CA GLN A 54 4.05 9.55 15.02
C GLN A 54 4.01 8.24 14.21
N MET A 55 4.15 8.30 12.89
CA MET A 55 4.16 7.12 12.01
C MET A 55 5.52 6.43 12.02
N HIS A 56 6.63 7.15 12.22
CA HIS A 56 7.91 6.50 12.52
C HIS A 56 7.83 5.62 13.76
N ILE A 57 7.25 6.16 14.84
CA ILE A 57 7.16 5.46 16.13
C ILE A 57 6.26 4.22 16.02
N ALA A 58 5.16 4.32 15.27
CA ALA A 58 4.17 3.27 15.09
C ALA A 58 4.24 2.61 13.70
N LEU A 59 5.44 2.47 13.12
CA LEU A 59 5.60 2.08 11.72
C LEU A 59 4.93 0.76 11.39
N HIS A 60 5.07 -0.26 12.25
CA HIS A 60 4.42 -1.56 12.02
C HIS A 60 2.90 -1.45 11.92
N GLN A 61 2.26 -0.70 12.82
CA GLN A 61 0.81 -0.51 12.77
C GLN A 61 0.40 0.25 11.50
N PHE A 62 1.10 1.35 11.21
CA PHE A 62 0.84 2.14 10.01
C PHE A 62 1.05 1.32 8.73
N HIS A 63 2.03 0.42 8.73
CA HIS A 63 2.30 -0.47 7.61
C HIS A 63 1.10 -1.38 7.29
N TYR A 64 0.52 -2.03 8.29
CA TYR A 64 -0.69 -2.83 8.08
C TYR A 64 -1.89 -2.00 7.64
N GLU A 65 -2.08 -0.80 8.20
CA GLU A 65 -3.15 0.12 7.78
C GLU A 65 -2.98 0.54 6.31
N LEU A 66 -1.80 1.00 5.92
CA LEU A 66 -1.50 1.41 4.55
C LEU A 66 -1.60 0.23 3.56
N ALA A 67 -1.08 -0.92 3.94
CA ALA A 67 -1.14 -2.12 3.11
C ALA A 67 -2.58 -2.56 2.88
N ALA A 68 -3.43 -2.53 3.90
CA ALA A 68 -4.85 -2.84 3.75
C ALA A 68 -5.53 -1.89 2.74
N GLU A 69 -5.27 -0.60 2.83
CA GLU A 69 -5.83 0.38 1.89
C GLU A 69 -5.35 0.13 0.44
N LEU A 70 -4.06 -0.17 0.23
CA LEU A 70 -3.51 -0.51 -1.08
C LEU A 70 -4.12 -1.81 -1.65
N LEU A 71 -4.25 -2.84 -0.82
CA LEU A 71 -4.84 -4.12 -1.21
C LEU A 71 -6.33 -3.96 -1.54
N ALA A 72 -7.07 -3.17 -0.76
CA ALA A 72 -8.47 -2.86 -1.05
C ALA A 72 -8.61 -2.13 -2.39
N PHE A 73 -7.72 -1.18 -2.68
CA PHE A 73 -7.68 -0.49 -3.98
C PHE A 73 -7.46 -1.48 -5.14
N VAL A 74 -6.54 -2.43 -5.00
CA VAL A 74 -6.27 -3.46 -6.02
C VAL A 74 -7.48 -4.39 -6.21
N LEU A 75 -8.10 -4.82 -5.11
CA LEU A 75 -9.28 -5.71 -5.13
C LEU A 75 -10.49 -5.05 -5.81
N ASP A 76 -10.70 -3.74 -5.62
CA ASP A 76 -11.77 -2.97 -6.29
C ASP A 76 -11.60 -2.96 -7.82
N ARG A 77 -10.37 -3.16 -8.31
CA ARG A 77 -10.06 -3.29 -9.76
C ARG A 77 -10.20 -4.71 -10.29
N GLY A 78 -10.66 -5.65 -9.46
CA GLY A 78 -10.90 -7.05 -9.84
C GLY A 78 -9.64 -7.91 -9.92
N ALA A 79 -8.48 -7.39 -9.50
CA ALA A 79 -7.24 -8.16 -9.41
C ALA A 79 -7.17 -8.88 -8.06
N MET A 80 -6.78 -10.15 -8.06
CA MET A 80 -6.41 -10.81 -6.80
C MET A 80 -5.01 -10.33 -6.43
N ALA A 81 -4.89 -9.58 -5.34
CA ALA A 81 -3.58 -9.32 -4.74
C ALA A 81 -3.09 -10.62 -4.07
N GLN A 82 -2.65 -11.56 -4.89
CA GLN A 82 -2.08 -12.82 -4.45
C GLN A 82 -0.68 -12.52 -3.96
N GLU A 83 -0.41 -12.73 -2.66
CA GLU A 83 0.91 -12.69 -2.03
C GLU A 83 1.87 -11.75 -2.76
N SER A 84 1.58 -10.44 -2.73
CA SER A 84 2.32 -9.49 -3.57
C SER A 84 3.80 -9.57 -3.20
N ASP A 85 4.62 -10.06 -4.14
CA ASP A 85 6.10 -9.99 -4.08
C ASP A 85 6.63 -8.55 -3.95
N GLY A 86 5.75 -7.56 -4.08
CA GLY A 86 6.06 -6.16 -3.88
C GLY A 86 6.25 -5.77 -2.41
N ALA A 87 6.86 -4.61 -2.22
CA ALA A 87 7.17 -4.07 -0.90
C ALA A 87 6.81 -2.58 -0.79
N ILE A 88 6.63 -2.14 0.45
CA ILE A 88 6.52 -0.72 0.78
C ILE A 88 7.86 -0.25 1.33
N LEU A 89 8.49 0.68 0.62
CA LEU A 89 9.70 1.36 1.03
C LEU A 89 9.34 2.63 1.80
N TYR A 90 9.71 2.67 3.07
CA TYR A 90 9.56 3.84 3.93
C TYR A 90 10.86 4.62 4.01
N ASP A 91 10.81 5.87 3.60
CA ASP A 91 11.88 6.84 3.75
C ASP A 91 11.65 7.61 5.05
N LEU A 92 12.44 7.24 6.07
CA LEU A 92 12.35 7.77 7.41
C LEU A 92 13.29 8.98 7.62
N GLY A 93 13.78 9.59 6.54
CA GLY A 93 14.68 10.75 6.56
C GLY A 93 16.16 10.38 6.77
N SER A 94 16.47 9.61 7.82
CA SER A 94 17.83 9.11 8.09
C SER A 94 18.07 7.67 7.65
N GLU A 95 17.00 6.92 7.40
CA GLU A 95 17.05 5.50 7.05
C GLU A 95 15.95 5.14 6.06
N LEU A 96 16.18 4.03 5.35
CA LEU A 96 15.21 3.41 4.45
C LEU A 96 14.83 2.05 5.02
N GLN A 97 13.53 1.81 5.17
CA GLN A 97 13.01 0.54 5.64
C GLN A 97 12.06 -0.07 4.62
N ALA A 98 12.38 -1.29 4.15
CA ALA A 98 11.50 -2.07 3.31
C ALA A 98 10.66 -3.01 4.17
N LEU A 99 9.34 -2.95 4.03
CA LEU A 99 8.42 -3.93 4.64
C LEU A 99 7.61 -4.62 3.52
N PRO A 100 7.44 -5.95 3.57
CA PRO A 100 6.72 -6.69 2.54
C PRO A 100 5.25 -6.32 2.55
N LEU A 101 4.55 -6.44 1.41
CA LEU A 101 3.09 -6.28 1.43
C LEU A 101 2.46 -7.54 2.07
N PRO A 102 1.70 -7.40 3.17
CA PRO A 102 1.00 -8.54 3.77
C PRO A 102 -0.03 -9.11 2.79
N ALA A 103 -0.34 -10.40 2.92
CA ALA A 103 -1.41 -11.02 2.17
C ALA A 103 -2.78 -10.47 2.61
N ASN A 104 -3.76 -10.53 1.70
CA ASN A 104 -5.14 -10.07 1.96
C ASN A 104 -5.76 -10.65 3.25
N HIS A 105 -5.49 -11.91 3.56
CA HIS A 105 -6.00 -12.58 4.76
C HIS A 105 -5.34 -12.08 6.05
N GLU A 106 -4.08 -11.62 6.00
CA GLU A 106 -3.37 -11.07 7.15
C GLU A 106 -3.91 -9.69 7.57
N VAL A 107 -4.51 -8.96 6.63
CA VAL A 107 -5.15 -7.66 6.86
C VAL A 107 -6.69 -7.73 6.90
N GLY A 108 -7.27 -8.93 6.92
CA GLY A 108 -8.72 -9.12 7.05
C GLY A 108 -9.55 -8.67 5.83
N LEU A 109 -8.92 -8.53 4.66
CA LEU A 109 -9.61 -8.21 3.41
C LEU A 109 -10.06 -9.51 2.74
N GLY A 110 -11.37 -9.69 2.63
CA GLY A 110 -11.97 -10.95 2.21
C GLY A 110 -11.59 -11.38 0.78
N TYR A 111 -11.20 -12.65 0.63
CA TYR A 111 -12.04 -13.63 -0.04
C TYR A 111 -12.11 -14.91 0.82
N PRO A 112 -13.23 -15.67 0.77
CA PRO A 112 -13.50 -16.79 1.65
C PRO A 112 -12.69 -18.00 1.19
N ASN A 113 -11.53 -18.25 1.76
CA ASN A 113 -11.04 -19.61 1.85
C ASN A 113 -11.56 -20.18 3.17
N SER A 114 -12.63 -20.96 3.00
CA SER A 114 -13.01 -22.09 3.82
C SER A 114 -11.79 -22.71 4.51
N TRP A 115 -12.01 -23.11 5.77
CA TRP A 115 -11.13 -23.93 6.57
C TRP A 115 -10.57 -25.14 5.82
#